data_AF-A0A444R179-F1
#
_entry.id   AF-A0A444R179-F1
#
_cell.length_a   1.000
_cell.length_b   1.000
_cell.length_c   1.000
_cell.angle_alpha   90.00
_cell.angle_beta   90.00
_cell.angle_gamma   90.00
#
_symmetry.space_group_name_H-M   'P 1'
#
loop_
_entity.id
_entity.type
_entity.pdbx_description
1 polymer ?
#
loop_
_entity_poly.entity_id
_entity_poly.type
_entity_poly.pdbx_seq_one_letter_code
_entity_poly.pdbx_strand_id
1 'polypeptide(L)'
;MKKIALIIGSMIAGGIISAAGFTWFAKEEPPAEKTSTAERKVLFWYDPMYPNTRFDKPGKSPFMDMDLVPKYADEESSASGVRIDPTQTQNLGVKTATVTRGPLTFSQSFPANVSYNEYQYAIVQARAAGFIDKV
;
A
#
# COMPACT_ATOMS: atom_id res chain seq x y z
N MET A 1 -54.08 -15.53 -25.14
CA MET A 1 -53.16 -16.69 -24.95
C MET A 1 -51.67 -16.33 -24.99
N LYS A 2 -51.22 -15.41 -25.86
CA LYS A 2 -49.79 -15.06 -26.01
C LYS A 2 -49.12 -14.38 -24.81
N LYS A 3 -49.87 -13.65 -23.98
CA LYS A 3 -49.37 -12.96 -22.77
C LYS A 3 -49.20 -13.89 -21.55
N ILE A 4 -49.97 -14.97 -21.47
CA ILE A 4 -49.92 -15.92 -20.34
C ILE A 4 -48.64 -16.78 -20.41
N ALA A 5 -48.25 -17.21 -21.61
CA ALA A 5 -46.99 -17.93 -21.81
C ALA A 5 -45.75 -17.11 -21.43
N LEU A 6 -45.80 -15.79 -21.62
CA LEU A 6 -44.69 -14.89 -21.30
C LEU A 6 -44.54 -14.68 -19.78
N ILE A 7 -45.65 -14.65 -19.04
CA ILE A 7 -45.63 -14.53 -17.58
C ILE A 7 -45.13 -15.83 -16.93
N ILE A 8 -45.57 -16.99 -17.42
CA ILE A 8 -45.12 -18.29 -16.90
C ILE A 8 -43.63 -18.51 -17.21
N GLY A 9 -43.17 -18.13 -18.41
CA GLY A 9 -41.75 -18.20 -18.78
C GLY A 9 -40.85 -17.32 -17.89
N SER A 10 -41.30 -16.11 -17.55
CA SER A 10 -40.57 -15.21 -16.65
C SER A 10 -40.48 -15.76 -15.21
N MET A 11 -41.51 -16.46 -14.74
CA MET A 11 -41.54 -17.00 -13.38
C MET A 11 -40.61 -18.21 -13.23
N ILE A 12 -40.52 -19.04 -14.26
CA ILE A 12 -39.59 -20.18 -14.30
C ILE A 12 -38.14 -19.71 -14.42
N ALA A 13 -37.87 -18.71 -15.26
CA ALA A 13 -36.53 -18.13 -15.38
C ALA A 13 -36.06 -17.46 -14.07
N GLY A 14 -36.93 -16.74 -13.38
CA GLY A 14 -36.64 -16.14 -12.08
C GLY A 14 -36.34 -17.17 -10.99
N GLY A 15 -37.07 -18.29 -10.97
CA GLY A 15 -36.83 -19.39 -10.04
C GLY A 15 -35.48 -20.07 -10.24
N ILE A 16 -35.04 -20.26 -11.50
CA ILE A 16 -33.75 -20.87 -11.81
C ILE A 16 -32.58 -19.95 -11.42
N ILE A 17 -32.72 -18.64 -11.64
CA ILE A 17 -31.69 -17.65 -11.25
C ILE A 17 -31.57 -17.55 -9.72
N SER A 18 -32.69 -17.60 -9.01
CA SER A 18 -32.73 -17.63 -7.54
C SER A 18 -32.07 -18.87 -6.96
N ALA A 19 -32.35 -20.06 -7.51
CA ALA A 19 -31.77 -21.31 -7.04
C ALA A 19 -30.25 -21.37 -7.29
N ALA A 20 -29.80 -20.95 -8.48
CA ALA A 20 -28.38 -20.88 -8.80
C ALA A 20 -27.63 -19.88 -7.90
N GLY A 21 -28.21 -18.68 -7.68
CA GLY A 21 -27.64 -17.68 -6.77
C GLY A 21 -27.54 -18.18 -5.33
N PHE A 22 -28.53 -18.94 -4.85
CA PHE A 22 -28.50 -19.50 -3.49
C PHE A 22 -27.41 -20.56 -3.33
N THR A 23 -27.16 -21.41 -4.32
CA THR A 23 -26.06 -22.41 -4.23
C THR A 23 -24.67 -21.79 -4.25
N TRP A 24 -24.52 -20.61 -4.84
CA TRP A 24 -23.25 -19.88 -4.86
C TRP A 24 -23.01 -19.11 -3.55
N PHE A 25 -24.08 -18.58 -2.95
CA PHE A 25 -24.03 -17.86 -1.67
C PHE A 25 -24.02 -18.80 -0.45
N ALA A 26 -24.65 -19.99 -0.56
CA ALA A 26 -24.67 -21.04 0.47
C ALA A 26 -23.46 -21.98 0.38
N LYS A 27 -22.42 -21.62 -0.37
CA LYS A 27 -21.13 -22.29 -0.28
C LYS A 27 -20.49 -21.88 1.05
N GLU A 28 -20.85 -22.63 2.09
CA GLU A 28 -20.18 -22.60 3.39
C GLU A 28 -18.68 -22.71 3.15
N GLU A 29 -17.95 -21.67 3.52
CA GLU A 29 -16.50 -21.75 3.67
C GLU A 29 -16.21 -22.91 4.63
N PRO A 30 -15.28 -23.83 4.29
CA PRO A 30 -14.87 -24.86 5.22
C PRO A 30 -14.46 -24.18 6.53
N PRO A 31 -14.85 -24.74 7.70
CA PRO A 31 -14.55 -24.11 8.97
C PRO A 31 -13.05 -23.89 9.02
N ALA A 32 -12.65 -22.63 9.20
CA ALA A 32 -11.27 -22.27 9.44
C ALA A 32 -10.75 -23.21 10.53
N GLU A 33 -9.81 -24.07 10.16
CA GLU A 33 -9.06 -24.88 11.09
C GLU A 33 -8.62 -23.94 12.21
N LYS A 34 -9.09 -24.23 13.42
CA LYS A 34 -8.55 -23.62 14.62
C LYS A 34 -7.06 -23.93 14.57
N THR A 35 -6.27 -22.94 14.17
CA THR A 35 -4.82 -22.98 14.29
C THR A 35 -4.60 -23.31 15.75
N SER A 36 -4.12 -24.52 16.02
CA SER A 36 -3.55 -24.87 17.31
C SER A 36 -2.71 -23.67 17.70
N THR A 37 -3.00 -23.06 18.83
CA THR A 37 -2.11 -22.04 19.39
C THR A 37 -0.76 -22.73 19.50
N ALA A 38 0.10 -22.50 18.51
CA ALA A 38 1.44 -23.01 18.54
C ALA A 38 2.00 -22.40 19.82
N GLU A 39 2.22 -23.24 20.82
CA GLU A 39 2.84 -22.83 22.07
C GLU A 39 4.10 -22.08 21.66
N ARG A 40 4.10 -20.76 21.88
CA ARG A 40 5.15 -19.88 21.35
C ARG A 40 6.47 -20.43 21.84
N LYS A 41 7.38 -20.72 20.90
CA LYS A 41 8.65 -21.34 21.23
C LYS A 41 9.46 -20.37 22.08
N VAL A 42 9.60 -20.66 23.37
CA VAL A 42 10.46 -19.90 24.27
C VAL A 42 11.92 -20.21 23.90
N LEU A 43 12.70 -19.18 23.54
CA LEU A 43 14.13 -19.32 23.21
C LEU A 43 14.96 -19.50 24.47
N PHE A 44 14.72 -18.64 25.45
CA PHE A 44 15.36 -18.69 26.76
C PHE A 44 14.54 -17.88 27.77
N TRP A 45 14.76 -18.18 29.03
CA TRP A 45 14.22 -17.49 30.19
C TRP A 45 15.30 -16.54 30.72
N TYR A 46 14.92 -15.34 31.13
CA TYR A 46 15.86 -14.36 31.68
C TYR A 46 15.28 -13.64 32.89
N ASP A 47 16.18 -13.13 33.73
CA ASP A 47 15.83 -12.27 34.87
C ASP A 47 15.75 -10.81 34.38
N PRO A 48 14.61 -10.11 34.53
CA PRO A 48 14.47 -8.72 34.10
C PRO A 48 15.51 -7.76 34.68
N MET A 49 16.04 -8.06 35.87
CA MET A 49 17.04 -7.22 36.54
C MET A 49 18.49 -7.63 36.20
N TYR A 50 18.71 -8.82 35.66
CA TYR A 50 20.04 -9.30 35.24
C TYR A 50 20.01 -9.97 33.85
N PRO A 51 19.78 -9.17 32.78
CA PRO A 51 19.44 -9.69 31.45
C PRO A 51 20.60 -10.41 30.71
N ASN A 52 21.82 -10.39 31.26
CA ASN A 52 22.98 -11.02 30.67
C ASN A 52 22.99 -12.55 30.82
N THR A 53 22.25 -13.10 31.79
CA THR A 53 22.21 -14.55 32.04
C THR A 53 20.98 -15.19 31.40
N ARG A 54 21.20 -16.22 30.58
CA ARG A 54 20.14 -16.95 29.86
C ARG A 54 19.92 -18.31 30.52
N PHE A 55 18.66 -18.68 30.73
CA PHE A 55 18.26 -19.95 31.35
C PHE A 55 17.38 -20.76 30.39
N ASP A 56 17.60 -22.07 30.32
CA ASP A 56 16.88 -22.95 29.38
C ASP A 56 15.54 -23.47 29.92
N LYS A 57 15.26 -23.28 31.22
CA LYS A 57 14.06 -23.81 31.89
C LYS A 57 13.31 -22.72 32.64
N PRO A 58 11.96 -22.80 32.71
CA PRO A 58 11.19 -21.98 33.63
C PRO A 58 11.60 -22.30 35.08
N GLY A 59 11.69 -21.27 35.90
CA GLY A 59 12.05 -21.43 37.30
C GLY A 59 12.36 -20.10 37.97
N LYS A 60 12.83 -20.22 39.22
CA LYS A 60 13.29 -19.08 39.99
C LYS A 60 14.75 -18.74 39.69
N SER A 61 15.04 -17.45 39.57
CA SER A 61 16.38 -16.90 39.34
C SER A 61 17.33 -17.27 40.49
N PRO A 62 18.50 -17.88 40.20
CA PRO A 62 19.51 -18.19 41.21
C PRO A 62 20.10 -16.96 41.91
N PHE A 63 19.90 -15.77 41.33
CA PHE A 63 20.47 -14.52 41.83
C PHE A 63 19.52 -13.79 42.77
N MET A 64 18.20 -13.90 42.54
CA MET A 64 17.21 -13.08 43.25
C MET A 64 15.86 -13.76 43.58
N ASP A 65 15.73 -15.09 43.47
CA ASP A 65 14.53 -15.85 43.90
C ASP A 65 13.20 -15.37 43.26
N MET A 66 13.31 -14.68 42.12
CA MET A 66 12.22 -14.15 41.29
C MET A 66 11.93 -15.08 40.11
N ASP A 67 10.69 -15.07 39.62
CA ASP A 67 10.29 -15.88 38.48
C ASP A 67 10.94 -15.36 37.19
N LEU A 68 11.58 -16.27 36.44
CA LEU A 68 12.17 -15.93 35.15
C LEU A 68 11.08 -15.63 34.12
N VAL A 69 11.36 -14.70 33.19
CA VAL A 69 10.43 -14.29 32.13
C VAL A 69 10.82 -15.00 30.82
N PRO A 70 9.85 -15.60 30.08
CA PRO A 70 10.13 -16.26 28.82
C PRO A 70 10.34 -15.24 27.70
N LYS A 71 11.46 -15.34 26.99
CA LYS A 71 11.67 -14.63 25.72
C LYS A 71 11.27 -15.54 24.55
N TYR A 72 10.36 -15.08 23.70
CA TYR A 72 9.82 -15.88 22.60
C TYR A 72 10.64 -15.75 21.32
N ALA A 73 10.74 -16.83 20.55
CA ALA A 73 11.41 -16.89 19.25
C ALA A 73 10.84 -15.91 18.22
N ASP A 74 9.58 -15.52 18.41
CA ASP A 74 8.85 -14.63 17.53
C ASP A 74 9.38 -13.17 17.60
N GLU A 75 10.05 -12.79 18.70
CA GLU A 75 10.65 -11.45 18.88
C GLU A 75 12.03 -11.31 18.24
N GLU A 76 12.76 -12.41 18.07
CA GLU A 76 14.10 -12.45 17.48
C GLU A 76 14.07 -13.04 16.05
N SER A 77 12.90 -13.04 15.41
CA SER A 77 12.85 -13.42 14.00
C SER A 77 13.65 -12.37 13.23
N SER A 78 14.87 -12.76 12.87
CA SER A 78 15.79 -12.11 11.93
C SER A 78 15.20 -12.16 10.52
N ALA A 79 13.92 -11.83 10.41
CA ALA A 79 13.18 -11.70 9.19
C ALA A 79 13.39 -10.26 8.72
N SER A 80 13.72 -10.08 7.45
CA SER A 80 13.85 -8.76 6.86
C SER A 80 12.59 -7.93 7.13
N GLY A 81 12.73 -6.88 7.94
CA GLY A 81 11.62 -6.00 8.31
C GLY A 81 11.71 -5.50 9.76
N VAL A 82 10.78 -4.63 10.13
CA VAL A 82 10.59 -4.13 11.50
C VAL A 82 9.11 -4.26 11.84
N ARG A 83 8.81 -4.76 13.03
CA ARG A 83 7.44 -4.84 13.54
C ARG A 83 7.20 -3.68 14.50
N ILE A 84 6.05 -3.01 14.35
CA ILE A 84 5.63 -1.88 15.17
C ILE A 84 4.22 -2.19 15.72
N ASP A 85 3.91 -1.72 16.91
CA ASP A 85 2.58 -1.87 17.52
C ASP A 85 1.50 -1.17 16.66
N PRO A 86 0.41 -1.87 16.28
CA PRO A 86 -0.68 -1.30 15.50
C PRO A 86 -1.30 -0.04 16.12
N THR A 87 -1.46 0.01 17.45
CA THR A 87 -2.03 1.17 18.15
C THR A 87 -1.14 2.41 18.01
N GLN A 88 0.18 2.21 18.04
CA GLN A 88 1.15 3.27 17.81
C GLN A 88 1.09 3.78 16.36
N THR A 89 1.00 2.88 15.37
CA THR A 89 0.88 3.29 13.95
C THR A 89 -0.43 4.02 13.65
N GLN A 90 -1.53 3.64 14.30
CA GLN A 90 -2.84 4.26 14.13
C GLN A 90 -2.89 5.64 14.79
N ASN A 91 -2.37 5.77 16.01
CA ASN A 91 -2.29 7.05 16.70
C ASN A 91 -1.34 8.04 15.99
N LEU A 92 -0.28 7.53 15.36
CA LEU A 92 0.64 8.33 14.53
C LEU A 92 0.00 8.77 13.19
N GLY A 93 -1.08 8.10 12.76
CA GLY A 93 -1.78 8.42 11.51
C GLY A 93 -0.97 8.06 10.27
N VAL A 94 -0.25 6.93 10.28
CA VAL A 94 0.56 6.48 9.15
C VAL A 94 -0.30 6.32 7.89
N LYS A 95 0.16 6.91 6.77
CA LYS A 95 -0.47 6.80 5.45
C LYS A 95 0.43 6.02 4.51
N THR A 96 -0.17 5.15 3.70
CA THR A 96 0.53 4.37 2.68
C THR A 96 -0.04 4.69 1.30
N ALA A 97 0.78 4.48 0.27
CA ALA A 97 0.36 4.56 -1.13
C ALA A 97 0.97 3.39 -1.91
N THR A 98 0.22 2.84 -2.85
CA THR A 98 0.69 1.74 -3.71
C THR A 98 1.65 2.28 -4.77
N VAL A 99 2.72 1.54 -5.05
CA VAL A 99 3.66 1.89 -6.12
C VAL A 99 2.97 1.75 -7.47
N THR A 100 3.12 2.75 -8.33
CA THR A 100 2.59 2.75 -9.70
C THR A 100 3.71 3.06 -10.70
N ARG A 101 3.51 2.65 -11.96
CA ARG A 101 4.42 2.96 -13.08
C ARG A 101 3.73 3.93 -14.02
N GLY A 102 4.41 5.01 -14.38
CA GLY A 102 3.93 6.00 -15.33
C GLY A 102 5.04 6.98 -15.72
N PRO A 103 4.81 7.82 -16.75
CA PRO A 103 5.73 8.91 -17.07
C PRO A 103 5.72 9.95 -15.95
N LEU A 104 6.89 10.44 -15.55
CA LEU A 104 7.02 11.50 -14.56
C LEU A 104 6.94 12.86 -15.26
N THR A 105 6.00 13.70 -14.83
CA THR A 105 5.82 15.05 -15.37
C THR A 105 6.72 16.03 -14.62
N PHE A 106 7.81 16.47 -15.26
CA PHE A 106 8.66 17.52 -14.73
C PHE A 106 8.01 18.89 -14.95
N SER A 107 8.01 19.72 -13.92
CA SER A 107 7.47 21.08 -13.97
C SER A 107 8.53 22.06 -13.49
N GLN A 108 8.81 23.09 -14.29
CA GLN A 108 9.75 24.15 -13.96
C GLN A 108 9.27 25.48 -14.53
N SER A 109 9.58 26.57 -13.83
CA SER A 109 9.26 27.93 -14.27
C SER A 109 10.53 28.68 -14.65
N PHE A 110 10.48 29.42 -15.77
CA PHE A 110 11.60 30.24 -16.25
C PHE A 110 11.11 31.64 -16.61
N PRO A 111 11.86 32.70 -16.24
CA PRO A 111 11.58 34.04 -16.73
C PRO A 111 11.98 34.17 -18.21
N ALA A 112 11.23 34.97 -18.97
CA ALA A 112 11.51 35.27 -20.37
C ALA A 112 11.21 36.73 -20.69
N ASN A 113 11.83 37.25 -21.76
CA ASN A 113 11.64 38.63 -22.22
C ASN A 113 10.66 38.70 -23.38
N VAL A 114 9.97 39.83 -23.51
CA VAL A 114 9.19 40.17 -24.70
C VAL A 114 10.09 40.93 -25.67
N SER A 115 10.21 40.44 -26.91
CA SER A 115 11.04 41.04 -27.96
C SER A 115 10.22 41.37 -29.21
N TYR A 116 10.78 42.22 -30.09
CA TYR A 116 10.19 42.49 -31.40
C TYR A 116 10.12 41.23 -32.26
N ASN A 117 9.15 41.18 -33.17
CA ASN A 117 9.00 40.06 -34.10
C ASN A 117 10.01 40.18 -35.25
N GLU A 118 11.03 39.32 -35.23
CA GLU A 118 12.09 39.28 -36.24
C GLU A 118 11.59 38.83 -37.62
N TYR A 119 10.45 38.14 -37.71
CA TYR A 119 9.82 37.82 -39.00
C TYR A 119 9.14 39.02 -39.65
N GLN A 120 8.92 40.10 -38.90
CA GLN A 120 8.38 41.35 -39.38
C GLN A 120 9.47 42.43 -39.42
N TYR A 121 10.67 42.04 -39.85
CA TYR A 121 11.82 42.91 -39.93
C TYR A 121 12.16 43.24 -41.38
N ALA A 122 12.41 44.52 -41.67
CA ALA A 122 12.83 44.98 -42.99
C ALA A 122 14.04 45.89 -42.87
N ILE A 123 15.09 45.56 -43.63
CA ILE A 123 16.28 46.41 -43.78
C ILE A 123 16.27 46.97 -45.19
N VAL A 124 16.03 48.28 -45.30
CA VAL A 124 16.02 48.96 -46.59
C VAL A 124 17.45 49.16 -47.04
N GLN A 125 17.78 48.64 -48.22
CA GLN A 125 19.10 48.76 -48.84
C GLN A 125 18.97 49.34 -50.24
N ALA A 126 19.78 50.35 -50.54
CA ALA A 126 19.96 50.83 -51.90
C ALA A 126 20.55 49.70 -52.77
N ARG A 127 20.03 49.55 -53.99
CA ARG A 127 20.49 48.50 -54.92
C ARG A 127 21.81 48.84 -55.62
N ALA A 128 22.19 50.11 -55.65
CA ALA A 128 23.41 50.62 -56.26
C ALA A 128 23.88 51.91 -55.54
N ALA A 129 25.11 52.33 -55.83
CA ALA A 129 25.71 53.53 -55.25
C ALA A 129 25.12 54.83 -55.85
N GLY A 130 25.19 55.91 -55.06
CA GLY A 130 24.72 57.25 -55.42
C GLY A 130 24.99 58.21 -54.27
N PHE A 131 24.39 59.40 -54.33
CA PHE A 131 24.40 60.39 -53.26
C PHE A 131 22.96 60.75 -52.88
N ILE A 132 22.77 61.24 -51.66
CA ILE A 132 21.44 61.57 -51.12
C ILE A 132 21.09 63.00 -51.54
N ASP A 133 19.95 63.17 -52.20
CA ASP A 133 19.40 64.50 -52.53
C ASP A 133 18.54 65.07 -51.38
N LYS A 134 17.81 64.20 -50.67
CA LYS A 134 16.96 64.56 -49.52
C LYS A 134 16.70 63.35 -48.63
N VAL A 135 16.57 63.58 -47.33
CA VAL A 135 16.19 62.60 -46.29
C VAL A 135 14.75 62.84 -45.84
#